data_AF-M7XMP1-F1
#
_entry.id   AF-M7XMP1-F1
#
_cell.length_a   1.000
_cell.length_b   1.000
_cell.length_c   1.000
_cell.angle_alpha   90.00
_cell.angle_beta   90.00
_cell.angle_gamma   90.00
#
_symmetry.space_group_name_H-M   'P 1'
#
loop_
_entity.id
_entity.type
_entity.pdbx_description
1 polymer ?
#
loop_
_entity_poly.entity_id
_entity_poly.type
_entity_poly.pdbx_seq_one_letter_code
_entity_poly.pdbx_strand_id
1 'polypeptide(L)'
;MAAPASEPTVVAIVRYKDRQELLRFPDSTYDTFCRRLSSVFFIATPSILCVERSMPSLGWVCVDPATWQEQAGERFDNDWPYYRVIDGDCPEAKQHCRKITIKLETPGGGRTSIDIEHSATVSQLQAAVATAIGLPVSQQRLLLHGEELSDGNARLYKSEITAGVRMTVELSKPAGVPVIQMYPSAALRSPSASVTLTTMLSSQWHFWHDPEFLFSTRYPREIEFKVATSLDSDTSARWIVPSSAMRSQWSHECPKALPAFRTLNSVNGCFLPHEGLYDALFDLFSALALPHEASWTLASRCKRRVDEDHALAFRILPHEEYADLSSLDVQPPPDVTTRIFLLYKAMGKDEVKDWTHADKIEWVEELDVDVAAARDESLFRVFEWGSLEVS
;
A
#
# COMPACT_ATOMS: atom_id res chain seq x y z
N MET A 1 26.60 42.26 -30.64
CA MET A 1 26.91 40.84 -30.39
C MET A 1 25.74 40.25 -29.63
N ALA A 2 24.95 39.39 -30.27
CA ALA A 2 23.93 38.61 -29.57
C ALA A 2 24.65 37.64 -28.62
N ALA A 3 24.17 37.52 -27.38
CA ALA A 3 24.66 36.51 -26.44
C ALA A 3 24.58 35.11 -27.08
N PRO A 4 25.54 34.21 -26.82
CA PRO A 4 25.41 32.83 -27.28
C PRO A 4 24.09 32.27 -26.75
N ALA A 5 23.25 31.76 -27.66
CA ALA A 5 22.00 31.11 -27.28
C ALA A 5 22.34 30.00 -26.29
N SER A 6 21.71 30.02 -25.10
CA SER A 6 21.84 28.95 -24.11
C SER A 6 21.62 27.61 -24.79
N GLU A 7 22.48 26.62 -24.50
CA GLU A 7 22.29 25.27 -25.03
C GLU A 7 20.87 24.78 -24.71
N PRO A 8 20.18 24.15 -25.67
CA PRO A 8 18.85 23.64 -25.43
C PRO A 8 18.89 22.57 -24.34
N THR A 9 18.04 22.71 -23.33
CA THR A 9 17.91 21.77 -22.22
C THR A 9 17.27 20.46 -22.67
N VAL A 10 16.42 20.51 -23.70
CA VAL A 10 15.68 19.34 -24.21
C VAL A 10 15.69 19.33 -25.74
N VAL A 11 15.85 18.13 -26.32
CA VAL A 11 15.78 17.90 -27.76
C VAL A 11 14.82 16.74 -28.02
N ALA A 12 13.89 16.91 -28.95
CA ALA A 12 12.90 15.89 -29.29
C ALA A 12 12.72 15.81 -30.81
N ILE A 13 12.60 14.59 -31.34
CA ILE A 13 12.14 14.40 -32.71
C ILE A 13 10.62 14.33 -32.65
N VAL A 14 9.93 15.25 -33.31
CA VAL A 14 8.47 15.29 -33.30
C VAL A 14 7.93 15.06 -34.70
N ARG A 15 7.02 14.10 -34.82
CA ARG A 15 6.21 13.86 -36.01
C ARG A 15 4.82 14.47 -35.86
N TYR A 16 4.35 15.11 -36.91
CA TYR A 16 2.96 15.53 -37.05
C TYR A 16 2.52 15.32 -38.49
N LYS A 17 1.52 14.44 -38.68
CA LYS A 17 1.07 13.98 -40.01
C LYS A 17 2.27 13.42 -40.80
N ASP A 18 2.56 14.03 -41.95
CA ASP A 18 3.66 13.62 -42.84
C ASP A 18 4.96 14.38 -42.61
N ARG A 19 5.00 15.28 -41.61
CA ARG A 19 6.18 16.09 -41.29
C ARG A 19 6.86 15.57 -40.03
N GLN A 20 8.18 15.62 -40.03
CA GLN A 20 9.02 15.29 -38.88
C GLN A 20 10.08 16.37 -38.71
N GLU A 21 10.21 16.90 -37.49
CA GLU A 21 11.13 18.00 -37.17
C GLU A 21 11.91 17.67 -35.90
N LEU A 22 13.19 18.07 -35.88
CA LEU A 22 13.99 18.05 -34.66
C LEU A 22 13.75 19.36 -33.90
N LEU A 23 13.05 19.28 -32.77
CA LEU A 23 12.75 20.43 -31.93
C LEU A 23 13.75 20.56 -30.79
N ARG A 24 14.12 21.81 -30.52
CA ARG A 24 14.99 22.22 -29.42
C ARG A 24 14.22 23.15 -28.51
N PHE A 25 14.24 22.87 -27.21
CA PHE A 25 13.49 23.63 -26.22
C PHE A 25 14.44 24.34 -25.26
N PRO A 26 14.13 25.59 -24.87
CA PRO A 26 14.91 26.34 -23.90
C PRO A 26 14.68 25.87 -22.45
N ASP A 27 13.58 25.17 -22.20
CA ASP A 27 13.20 24.60 -20.91
C ASP A 27 12.36 23.32 -21.10
N SER A 28 12.15 22.57 -20.02
CA SER A 28 11.40 21.32 -20.01
C SER A 28 9.89 21.49 -19.80
N THR A 29 9.35 22.71 -19.86
CA THR A 29 7.93 22.92 -19.54
C THR A 29 7.01 22.45 -20.66
N TYR A 30 5.87 21.85 -20.29
CA TYR A 30 4.88 21.38 -21.26
C TYR A 30 4.28 22.54 -22.08
N ASP A 31 4.14 23.72 -21.48
CA ASP A 31 3.65 24.91 -22.18
C ASP A 31 4.65 25.40 -23.25
N THR A 32 5.96 25.43 -22.94
CA THR A 32 7.00 25.73 -23.94
C THR A 32 7.00 24.71 -25.07
N PHE A 33 6.78 23.44 -24.75
CA PHE A 33 6.62 22.38 -25.75
C PHE A 33 5.42 22.64 -26.67
N CYS A 34 4.22 22.84 -26.13
CA CYS A 34 3.00 23.13 -26.89
C CYS A 34 3.12 24.39 -27.74
N ARG A 35 3.66 25.49 -27.20
CA ARG A 35 3.91 26.73 -27.96
C ARG A 35 4.86 26.47 -29.14
N ARG A 36 5.89 25.66 -28.94
CA ARG A 36 6.84 25.32 -30.01
C ARG A 36 6.18 24.47 -31.09
N LEU A 37 5.37 23.47 -30.73
CA LEU A 37 4.57 22.69 -31.69
C LEU A 37 3.68 23.60 -32.53
N SER A 38 2.94 24.50 -31.88
CA SER A 38 2.09 25.47 -32.56
C SER A 38 2.88 26.35 -33.55
N SER A 39 4.08 26.78 -33.17
CA SER A 39 4.92 27.62 -34.04
C SER A 39 5.53 26.89 -35.25
N VAL A 40 5.90 25.61 -35.11
CA VAL A 40 6.62 24.85 -36.15
C VAL A 40 5.67 24.12 -37.10
N PHE A 41 4.60 23.57 -36.53
CA PHE A 41 3.61 22.77 -37.27
C PHE A 41 2.34 23.55 -37.59
N PHE A 42 2.22 24.81 -37.16
CA PHE A 42 1.05 25.68 -37.38
C PHE A 42 -0.25 25.06 -36.87
N ILE A 43 -0.18 24.36 -35.72
CA ILE A 43 -1.33 23.73 -35.06
C ILE A 43 -1.85 24.66 -33.97
N ALA A 44 -3.15 24.90 -33.92
CA ALA A 44 -3.74 25.58 -32.77
C ALA A 44 -3.60 24.68 -31.53
N THR A 45 -3.06 25.18 -30.43
CA THR A 45 -2.87 24.40 -29.20
C THR A 45 -4.15 23.68 -28.73
N PRO A 46 -5.36 24.28 -28.80
CA PRO A 46 -6.61 23.59 -28.47
C PRO A 46 -6.96 22.39 -29.38
N SER A 47 -6.35 22.31 -30.56
CA SER A 47 -6.54 21.20 -31.51
C SER A 47 -5.64 20.00 -31.21
N ILE A 48 -4.65 20.14 -30.32
CA ILE A 48 -3.78 19.03 -29.91
C ILE A 48 -4.58 18.16 -28.93
N LEU A 49 -5.01 16.98 -29.38
CA LEU A 49 -5.72 16.01 -28.54
C LEU A 49 -4.76 15.29 -27.59
N CYS A 50 -3.58 14.93 -28.07
CA CYS A 50 -2.52 14.39 -27.23
C CYS A 50 -1.15 14.53 -27.89
N VAL A 51 -0.12 14.24 -27.10
CA VAL A 51 1.21 13.90 -27.59
C VAL A 51 1.55 12.51 -27.08
N GLU A 52 2.10 11.69 -27.95
CA GLU A 52 2.56 10.34 -27.61
C GLU A 52 4.05 10.22 -27.83
N ARG A 53 4.70 9.41 -27.00
CA ARG A 53 6.11 9.05 -27.12
C ARG A 53 6.24 7.60 -27.58
N SER A 54 7.17 7.35 -28.48
CA SER A 54 7.57 6.01 -28.86
C SER A 54 8.44 5.39 -27.78
N MET A 55 8.06 4.20 -27.32
CA MET A 55 8.73 3.41 -26.30
C MET A 55 9.11 2.04 -26.91
N PRO A 56 10.38 1.60 -26.83
CA PRO A 56 10.86 0.40 -27.53
C PRO A 56 10.05 -0.88 -27.30
N SER A 57 9.51 -1.08 -26.09
CA SER A 57 8.75 -2.29 -25.70
C SER A 57 7.23 -2.09 -25.63
N LEU A 58 6.74 -0.84 -25.65
CA LEU A 58 5.34 -0.51 -25.36
C LEU A 58 4.61 0.11 -26.56
N GLY A 59 5.34 0.50 -27.60
CA GLY A 59 4.78 1.25 -28.72
C GLY A 59 4.56 2.71 -28.35
N TRP A 60 3.38 3.26 -28.68
CA TRP A 60 3.07 4.67 -28.47
C TRP A 60 2.34 4.88 -27.14
N VAL A 61 2.90 5.74 -26.29
CA VAL A 61 2.37 6.04 -24.95
C VAL A 61 1.99 7.51 -24.84
N CYS A 62 0.79 7.79 -24.36
CA CYS A 62 0.33 9.14 -24.09
C CYS A 62 1.20 9.86 -23.04
N VAL A 63 1.58 11.09 -23.34
CA VAL A 63 2.36 11.96 -22.46
C VAL A 63 1.44 13.07 -21.96
N ASP A 64 0.97 12.93 -20.72
CA ASP A 64 0.29 14.03 -20.02
C ASP A 64 1.33 15.08 -19.54
N PRO A 65 0.90 16.27 -19.08
CA PRO A 65 1.84 17.32 -18.66
C PRO A 65 2.80 16.90 -17.55
N ALA A 66 2.38 16.04 -16.63
CA ALA A 66 3.22 15.56 -15.54
C ALA A 66 4.26 14.55 -16.05
N THR A 67 3.84 13.65 -16.93
CA THR A 67 4.66 12.70 -17.67
C THR A 67 5.72 13.43 -18.50
N TRP A 68 5.35 14.55 -19.15
CA TRP A 68 6.29 15.37 -19.90
C TRP A 68 7.38 15.94 -19.00
N GLN A 69 7.02 16.50 -17.84
CA GLN A 69 7.98 17.09 -16.92
C GLN A 69 8.99 16.06 -16.40
N GLU A 70 8.54 14.83 -16.11
CA GLU A 70 9.41 13.72 -15.73
C GLU A 70 10.34 13.30 -16.88
N GLN A 71 9.81 13.20 -18.10
CA GLN A 71 10.54 12.67 -19.26
C GLN A 71 11.48 13.68 -19.93
N ALA A 72 11.14 14.96 -19.89
CA ALA A 72 11.89 16.01 -20.59
C ALA A 72 13.28 16.25 -19.99
N GLY A 73 13.49 15.88 -18.72
CA GLY A 73 14.80 15.94 -18.05
C GLY A 73 15.68 14.70 -18.23
N GLU A 74 15.13 13.57 -18.68
CA GLU A 74 15.88 12.32 -18.82
C GLU A 74 16.73 12.35 -20.11
N ARG A 75 18.06 12.49 -19.97
CA ARG A 75 19.02 12.27 -21.07
C ARG A 75 19.13 10.76 -21.32
N PHE A 76 18.61 10.29 -22.45
CA PHE A 76 18.84 8.91 -22.87
C PHE A 76 20.10 8.86 -23.72
N ASP A 77 21.08 8.06 -23.28
CA ASP A 77 22.43 8.05 -23.86
C ASP A 77 22.48 7.55 -25.32
N ASN A 78 21.43 6.90 -25.85
CA ASN A 78 21.51 6.24 -27.17
C ASN A 78 20.26 6.33 -28.08
N ASP A 79 19.16 6.97 -27.67
CA ASP A 79 17.97 7.14 -28.54
C ASP A 79 17.36 8.53 -28.36
N TRP A 80 17.24 9.29 -29.46
CA TRP A 80 16.53 10.57 -29.43
C TRP A 80 15.05 10.31 -29.17
N PRO A 81 14.43 10.98 -28.18
CA PRO A 81 13.04 10.69 -27.84
C PRO A 81 12.15 11.12 -29.01
N TYR A 82 11.37 10.14 -29.50
CA TYR A 82 10.52 10.27 -30.68
C TYR A 82 9.07 10.46 -30.24
N TYR A 83 8.47 11.59 -30.62
CA TYR A 83 7.11 11.95 -30.27
C TYR A 83 6.24 12.07 -31.52
N ARG A 84 4.94 11.83 -31.36
CA ARG A 84 3.93 12.19 -32.36
C ARG A 84 2.81 13.03 -31.76
N VAL A 85 2.34 13.99 -32.53
CA VAL A 85 1.22 14.86 -32.17
C VAL A 85 -0.05 14.32 -32.84
N ILE A 86 -1.11 14.14 -32.06
CA ILE A 86 -2.42 13.71 -32.56
C ILE A 86 -3.40 14.87 -32.41
N ASP A 87 -4.00 15.28 -33.52
CA ASP A 87 -5.13 16.23 -33.57
C ASP A 87 -6.42 15.50 -33.95
N GLY A 88 -7.55 16.22 -34.05
CA GLY A 88 -8.84 15.63 -34.43
C GLY A 88 -8.92 15.08 -35.86
N ASP A 89 -7.99 15.47 -36.74
CA ASP A 89 -7.97 15.08 -38.15
C ASP A 89 -7.03 13.89 -38.42
N CYS A 90 -6.15 13.56 -37.47
CA CYS A 90 -5.29 12.38 -37.51
C CYS A 90 -6.14 11.10 -37.57
N PRO A 91 -5.85 10.16 -38.50
CA PRO A 91 -6.46 8.82 -38.50
C PRO A 91 -6.35 8.10 -37.14
N GLU A 92 -5.25 8.35 -36.45
CA GLU A 92 -4.93 7.82 -35.12
C GLU A 92 -5.87 8.33 -34.02
N ALA A 93 -6.53 9.49 -34.22
CA ALA A 93 -7.44 10.08 -33.23
C ALA A 93 -8.61 9.17 -32.88
N LYS A 94 -9.05 8.30 -33.82
CA LYS A 94 -10.12 7.32 -33.60
C LYS A 94 -9.68 6.08 -32.83
N GLN A 95 -8.38 5.78 -32.80
CA GLN A 95 -7.77 4.65 -32.07
C GLN A 95 -7.10 5.09 -30.77
N HIS A 96 -7.14 6.39 -30.48
CA HIS A 96 -6.49 6.98 -29.34
C HIS A 96 -7.24 6.66 -28.04
N CYS A 97 -6.94 5.51 -27.46
CA CYS A 97 -7.31 5.18 -26.10
C CYS A 97 -6.16 5.57 -25.17
N ARG A 98 -6.30 6.72 -24.47
CA ARG A 98 -5.42 7.06 -23.32
C ARG A 98 -5.43 5.96 -22.25
N LYS A 99 -6.50 5.16 -22.25
CA LYS A 99 -6.73 4.06 -21.33
C LYS A 99 -6.25 2.74 -21.91
N ILE A 100 -5.55 1.98 -21.08
CA ILE A 100 -5.26 0.58 -21.32
C ILE A 100 -6.26 -0.27 -20.54
N THR A 101 -6.70 -1.37 -21.15
CA THR A 101 -7.51 -2.37 -20.45
C THR A 101 -6.60 -3.36 -19.75
N ILE A 102 -6.69 -3.49 -18.43
CA ILE A 102 -5.94 -4.48 -17.64
C ILE A 102 -6.89 -5.61 -17.25
N LYS A 103 -6.45 -6.85 -17.43
CA LYS A 103 -7.21 -8.05 -17.05
C LYS A 103 -6.79 -8.50 -15.66
N LEU A 104 -7.75 -8.68 -14.76
CA LEU A 104 -7.53 -9.03 -13.37
C LEU A 104 -8.03 -10.45 -13.09
N GLU A 105 -7.22 -11.25 -12.41
CA GLU A 105 -7.63 -12.47 -11.74
C GLU A 105 -7.80 -12.20 -10.25
N THR A 106 -9.03 -12.34 -9.75
CA THR A 106 -9.41 -12.03 -8.37
C THR A 106 -9.01 -13.16 -7.41
N PRO A 107 -8.89 -12.91 -6.09
CA PRO A 107 -8.57 -13.96 -5.12
C PRO A 107 -9.58 -15.13 -5.09
N GLY A 108 -10.82 -14.88 -5.52
CA GLY A 108 -11.86 -15.91 -5.65
C GLY A 108 -11.81 -16.72 -6.95
N GLY A 109 -10.78 -16.54 -7.78
CA GLY A 109 -10.64 -17.18 -9.10
C GLY A 109 -11.52 -16.57 -10.20
N GLY A 110 -12.26 -15.50 -9.89
CA GLY A 110 -13.03 -14.72 -10.86
C GLY A 110 -12.14 -13.86 -11.74
N ARG A 111 -12.62 -13.49 -12.94
CA ARG A 111 -11.90 -12.62 -13.88
C ARG A 111 -12.71 -11.35 -14.13
N THR A 112 -12.03 -10.20 -14.10
CA THR A 112 -12.62 -8.90 -14.48
C THR A 112 -11.61 -8.08 -15.29
N SER A 113 -12.04 -6.95 -15.83
CA SER A 113 -11.19 -6.02 -16.57
C SER A 113 -11.44 -4.59 -16.12
N ILE A 114 -10.40 -3.77 -16.10
CA ILE A 114 -10.49 -2.34 -15.78
C ILE A 114 -9.83 -1.51 -16.86
N ASP A 115 -10.40 -0.36 -17.17
CA ASP A 115 -9.81 0.62 -18.08
C ASP A 115 -9.19 1.76 -17.27
N ILE A 116 -7.88 1.94 -17.39
CA ILE A 116 -7.11 2.95 -16.65
C ILE A 116 -6.14 3.69 -17.57
N GLU A 117 -5.87 4.96 -17.30
CA GLU A 117 -4.90 5.73 -18.08
C GLU A 117 -3.50 5.09 -17.97
N HIS A 118 -2.78 4.98 -19.09
CA HIS A 118 -1.44 4.38 -19.09
C HIS A 118 -0.40 5.25 -18.34
N SER A 119 -0.68 6.54 -18.18
CA SER A 119 0.10 7.47 -17.37
C SER A 119 -0.22 7.42 -15.88
N ALA A 120 -1.24 6.66 -15.47
CA ALA A 120 -1.62 6.53 -14.08
C ALA A 120 -0.48 5.94 -13.23
N THR A 121 -0.55 6.17 -11.92
CA THR A 121 0.36 5.54 -10.94
C THR A 121 -0.16 4.18 -10.48
N VAL A 122 0.71 3.37 -9.89
CA VAL A 122 0.31 2.11 -9.24
C VAL A 122 -0.72 2.36 -8.13
N SER A 123 -0.63 3.44 -7.35
CA SER A 123 -1.64 3.80 -6.34
C SER A 123 -3.02 4.07 -6.96
N GLN A 124 -3.07 4.72 -8.13
CA GLN A 124 -4.32 4.93 -8.87
C GLN A 124 -4.88 3.62 -9.44
N LEU A 125 -4.01 2.73 -9.93
CA LEU A 125 -4.39 1.37 -10.33
C LEU A 125 -4.98 0.60 -9.15
N GLN A 126 -4.34 0.66 -7.99
CA GLN A 126 -4.81 0.06 -6.76
C GLN A 126 -6.21 0.56 -6.36
N ALA A 127 -6.47 1.85 -6.43
CA ALA A 127 -7.80 2.41 -6.15
C ALA A 127 -8.86 1.96 -7.17
N ALA A 128 -8.49 1.89 -8.46
CA ALA A 128 -9.38 1.40 -9.52
C ALA A 128 -9.73 -0.08 -9.34
N VAL A 129 -8.74 -0.92 -9.01
CA VAL A 129 -8.95 -2.34 -8.67
C VAL A 129 -9.88 -2.45 -7.47
N ALA A 130 -9.65 -1.68 -6.41
CA ALA A 130 -10.47 -1.71 -5.21
C ALA A 130 -11.95 -1.41 -5.49
N THR A 131 -12.21 -0.44 -6.35
CA THR A 131 -13.57 -0.10 -6.81
C THR A 131 -14.18 -1.23 -7.65
N ALA A 132 -13.39 -1.85 -8.54
CA ALA A 132 -13.88 -2.87 -9.47
C ALA A 132 -14.21 -4.22 -8.81
N ILE A 133 -13.52 -4.59 -7.74
CA ILE A 133 -13.68 -5.91 -7.09
C ILE A 133 -14.17 -5.83 -5.64
N GLY A 134 -14.32 -4.62 -5.08
CA GLY A 134 -14.77 -4.41 -3.71
C GLY A 134 -13.73 -4.75 -2.63
N LEU A 135 -12.45 -4.93 -3.00
CA LEU A 135 -11.37 -5.21 -2.05
C LEU A 135 -10.60 -3.92 -1.72
N PRO A 136 -10.54 -3.48 -0.45
CA PRO A 136 -9.77 -2.30 -0.06
C PRO A 136 -8.30 -2.39 -0.49
N VAL A 137 -7.67 -1.24 -0.76
CA VAL A 137 -6.25 -1.16 -1.15
C VAL A 137 -5.33 -1.84 -0.10
N SER A 138 -5.74 -1.91 1.16
CA SER A 138 -4.97 -2.52 2.27
C SER A 138 -5.03 -4.03 2.29
N GLN A 139 -5.94 -4.59 1.51
CA GLN A 139 -6.21 -6.01 1.43
C GLN A 139 -5.83 -6.58 0.06
N GLN A 140 -5.29 -5.79 -0.86
CA GLN A 140 -4.82 -6.29 -2.16
C GLN A 140 -3.28 -6.36 -2.22
N ARG A 141 -2.77 -7.38 -2.91
CA ARG A 141 -1.43 -7.43 -3.50
C ARG A 141 -1.62 -7.56 -4.99
N LEU A 142 -1.14 -6.59 -5.75
CA LEU A 142 -1.19 -6.65 -7.21
C LEU A 142 0.08 -7.31 -7.71
N LEU A 143 -0.05 -8.46 -8.37
CA LEU A 143 1.08 -9.18 -8.93
C LEU A 143 1.08 -9.09 -10.46
N LEU A 144 2.20 -8.65 -11.00
CA LEU A 144 2.50 -8.67 -12.43
C LEU A 144 3.60 -9.73 -12.65
N HIS A 145 3.32 -10.74 -13.48
CA HIS A 145 4.26 -11.86 -13.70
C HIS A 145 4.71 -12.60 -12.42
N GLY A 146 3.92 -12.52 -11.35
CA GLY A 146 4.25 -13.10 -10.03
C GLY A 146 5.03 -12.17 -9.10
N GLU A 147 5.41 -10.98 -9.57
CA GLU A 147 6.09 -9.96 -8.76
C GLU A 147 5.11 -8.89 -8.26
N GLU A 148 5.24 -8.49 -7.00
CA GLU A 148 4.35 -7.52 -6.38
C GLU A 148 4.70 -6.09 -6.82
N LEU A 149 3.69 -5.36 -7.32
CA LEU A 149 3.79 -3.92 -7.57
C LEU A 149 3.74 -3.17 -6.23
N SER A 150 4.91 -2.88 -5.70
CA SER A 150 5.09 -2.29 -4.36
C SER A 150 5.31 -0.77 -4.37
N ASP A 151 5.86 -0.24 -5.46
CA ASP A 151 6.04 1.21 -5.63
C ASP A 151 4.74 1.85 -6.13
N GLY A 152 4.03 2.51 -5.21
CA GLY A 152 2.77 3.22 -5.50
C GLY A 152 2.93 4.41 -6.45
N ASN A 153 4.14 4.97 -6.57
CA ASN A 153 4.43 6.16 -7.38
C ASN A 153 4.86 5.80 -8.80
N ALA A 154 5.29 4.55 -9.02
CA ALA A 154 5.65 4.08 -10.35
C ALA A 154 4.48 4.29 -11.33
N ARG A 155 4.78 4.88 -12.48
CA ARG A 155 3.80 5.02 -13.56
C ARG A 155 3.67 3.71 -14.32
N LEU A 156 2.45 3.39 -14.76
CA LEU A 156 2.18 2.12 -15.44
C LEU A 156 3.02 1.94 -16.70
N TYR A 157 3.29 3.02 -17.45
CA TYR A 157 4.16 2.94 -18.63
C TYR A 157 5.65 2.72 -18.35
N LYS A 158 6.14 2.98 -17.12
CA LYS A 158 7.51 2.59 -16.73
C LYS A 158 7.58 1.12 -16.33
N SER A 159 6.41 0.51 -16.09
CA SER A 159 6.25 -0.89 -15.78
C SER A 159 5.94 -1.67 -17.07
N GLU A 160 6.11 -2.99 -17.10
CA GLU A 160 5.76 -3.85 -18.26
C GLU A 160 4.21 -3.98 -18.46
N ILE A 161 3.44 -3.02 -17.94
CA ILE A 161 1.99 -3.00 -17.92
C ILE A 161 1.51 -2.42 -19.25
N THR A 162 1.00 -3.29 -20.10
CA THR A 162 0.50 -2.97 -21.44
C THR A 162 -1.00 -3.24 -21.57
N ALA A 163 -1.61 -2.77 -22.66
CA ALA A 163 -2.99 -3.09 -22.98
C ALA A 163 -3.21 -4.61 -23.06
N GLY A 164 -4.17 -5.10 -22.29
CA GLY A 164 -4.55 -6.51 -22.22
C GLY A 164 -3.67 -7.37 -21.31
N VAL A 165 -2.70 -6.77 -20.60
CA VAL A 165 -1.85 -7.48 -19.64
C VAL A 165 -2.71 -8.15 -18.57
N ARG A 166 -2.25 -9.31 -18.10
CA ARG A 166 -2.89 -10.06 -17.03
C ARG A 166 -2.17 -9.83 -15.72
N MET A 167 -2.93 -9.48 -14.70
CA MET A 167 -2.45 -9.31 -13.34
C MET A 167 -3.27 -10.17 -12.39
N THR A 168 -2.61 -10.67 -11.35
CA THR A 168 -3.26 -11.43 -10.29
C THR A 168 -3.43 -10.52 -9.09
N VAL A 169 -4.62 -10.53 -8.49
CA VAL A 169 -4.88 -9.89 -7.21
C VAL A 169 -4.90 -10.97 -6.16
N GLU A 170 -3.97 -10.89 -5.22
CA GLU A 170 -3.98 -11.72 -4.02
C GLU A 170 -4.48 -10.92 -2.82
N LEU A 171 -5.03 -11.64 -1.83
CA LEU A 171 -5.31 -11.02 -0.54
C LEU A 171 -3.98 -10.70 0.15
N SER A 172 -3.73 -9.42 0.38
CA SER A 172 -2.79 -9.01 1.44
C SER A 172 -3.27 -9.63 2.75
N LYS A 173 -2.33 -10.08 3.61
CA LYS A 173 -2.66 -10.44 5.00
C LYS A 173 -3.55 -9.33 5.56
N PRO A 174 -4.79 -9.61 5.97
CA PRO A 174 -5.79 -8.57 6.20
C PRO A 174 -5.26 -7.55 7.20
N ALA A 175 -5.20 -6.28 6.76
CA ALA A 175 -5.01 -5.18 7.69
C ALA A 175 -6.16 -5.21 8.70
N GLY A 176 -5.80 -5.24 9.98
CA GLY A 176 -6.69 -5.30 11.13
C GLY A 176 -6.70 -6.63 11.86
N VAL A 177 -6.24 -7.73 11.25
CA VAL A 177 -6.24 -9.04 11.91
C VAL A 177 -4.89 -9.24 12.60
N PRO A 178 -4.87 -9.41 13.93
CA PRO A 178 -3.62 -9.66 14.63
C PRO A 178 -3.03 -11.02 14.24
N VAL A 179 -1.72 -11.04 14.08
CA VAL A 179 -0.91 -12.24 13.90
C VAL A 179 -0.39 -12.63 15.28
N ILE A 180 -0.53 -13.90 15.65
CA ILE A 180 0.01 -14.42 16.91
C ILE A 180 1.19 -15.34 16.59
N GLN A 181 2.35 -15.02 17.13
CA GLN A 181 3.60 -15.79 17.03
C GLN A 181 4.00 -16.32 18.40
N MET A 182 4.42 -17.58 18.44
CA MET A 182 4.75 -18.27 19.69
C MET A 182 6.13 -18.88 19.61
N TYR A 183 6.89 -18.67 20.68
CA TYR A 183 8.24 -19.18 20.84
C TYR A 183 8.29 -20.01 22.13
N PRO A 184 8.19 -21.34 22.04
CA PRO A 184 8.17 -22.19 23.22
C PRO A 184 9.52 -22.20 23.94
N SER A 185 9.47 -22.26 25.27
CA SER A 185 10.66 -22.51 26.09
C SER A 185 11.23 -23.91 25.83
N ALA A 186 12.46 -24.16 26.30
CA ALA A 186 13.05 -25.51 26.25
C ALA A 186 12.17 -26.58 26.93
N ALA A 187 11.42 -26.21 27.97
CA ALA A 187 10.52 -27.10 28.70
C ALA A 187 9.26 -27.51 27.90
N LEU A 188 8.83 -26.67 26.95
CA LEU A 188 7.66 -26.90 26.10
C LEU A 188 7.99 -27.59 24.76
N ARG A 189 9.28 -27.84 24.47
CA ARG A 189 9.75 -28.57 23.28
C ARG A 189 9.73 -30.09 23.45
N SER A 190 8.69 -30.62 24.10
CA SER A 190 8.47 -32.07 24.21
C SER A 190 7.38 -32.52 23.23
N PRO A 191 7.47 -33.73 22.64
CA PRO A 191 6.51 -34.22 21.63
C PRO A 191 5.07 -34.39 22.17
N SER A 192 4.87 -34.29 23.49
CA SER A 192 3.57 -34.38 24.15
C SER A 192 3.02 -33.02 24.62
N ALA A 193 3.76 -31.93 24.43
CA ALA A 193 3.31 -30.59 24.82
C ALA A 193 2.27 -30.08 23.83
N SER A 194 1.09 -29.71 24.35
CA SER A 194 0.06 -29.02 23.59
C SER A 194 -0.08 -27.59 24.11
N VAL A 195 -0.18 -26.65 23.18
CA VAL A 195 -0.58 -25.27 23.48
C VAL A 195 -2.02 -25.11 23.00
N THR A 196 -2.90 -24.62 23.88
CA THR A 196 -4.28 -24.24 23.53
C THR A 196 -4.35 -22.73 23.46
N LEU A 197 -4.91 -22.23 22.36
CA LEU A 197 -5.09 -20.82 22.10
C LEU A 197 -6.55 -20.51 21.99
N THR A 198 -7.00 -19.55 22.80
CA THR A 198 -8.35 -19.04 22.76
C THR A 198 -8.30 -17.52 22.66
N THR A 199 -8.83 -16.99 21.56
CA THR A 199 -8.92 -15.55 21.34
C THR A 199 -10.37 -15.20 21.05
N MET A 200 -10.85 -14.09 21.62
CA MET A 200 -12.16 -13.53 21.29
C MET A 200 -11.98 -12.09 20.84
N LEU A 201 -12.44 -11.77 19.63
CA LEU A 201 -12.46 -10.40 19.13
C LEU A 201 -13.79 -9.77 19.53
N SER A 202 -13.74 -8.59 20.16
CA SER A 202 -14.96 -7.88 20.53
C SER A 202 -15.74 -7.49 19.27
N SER A 203 -17.07 -7.47 19.39
CA SER A 203 -18.00 -7.02 18.33
C SER A 203 -17.81 -5.57 17.85
N GLN A 204 -16.87 -4.83 18.45
CA GLN A 204 -16.50 -3.47 18.07
C GLN A 204 -15.43 -3.45 16.95
N TRP A 205 -14.83 -4.60 16.63
CA TRP A 205 -14.03 -4.80 15.42
C TRP A 205 -14.92 -5.10 14.22
N HIS A 206 -15.34 -4.04 13.53
CA HIS A 206 -15.82 -4.16 12.16
C HIS A 206 -14.61 -4.29 11.22
N PHE A 207 -14.42 -5.49 10.69
CA PHE A 207 -13.64 -5.72 9.48
C PHE A 207 -14.53 -5.38 8.29
N TRP A 208 -14.09 -4.42 7.48
CA TRP A 208 -14.86 -4.00 6.32
C TRP A 208 -14.77 -5.06 5.21
N HIS A 209 -15.93 -5.66 4.93
CA HIS A 209 -16.33 -6.16 3.61
C HIS A 209 -17.86 -6.07 3.55
N ASP A 210 -18.44 -5.68 2.41
CA ASP A 210 -19.89 -5.78 2.14
C ASP A 210 -20.13 -5.81 0.62
N PRO A 211 -21.27 -6.31 0.06
CA PRO A 211 -22.23 -7.32 0.52
C PRO A 211 -22.42 -8.46 -0.53
N GLU A 212 -23.32 -9.40 -0.22
CA GLU A 212 -23.95 -10.43 -1.09
C GLU A 212 -23.20 -11.77 -1.27
N PHE A 213 -23.51 -12.73 -0.40
CA PHE A 213 -24.33 -13.92 -0.76
C PHE A 213 -24.65 -14.72 0.53
N LEU A 214 -25.94 -14.77 0.87
CA LEU A 214 -26.67 -15.78 1.69
C LEU A 214 -26.15 -16.14 3.10
N PHE A 215 -26.91 -15.77 4.15
CA PHE A 215 -27.87 -16.63 4.89
C PHE A 215 -28.29 -15.97 6.22
N SER A 216 -29.57 -16.11 6.58
CA SER A 216 -30.16 -15.63 7.83
C SER A 216 -29.88 -16.57 9.00
N THR A 217 -29.61 -16.04 10.20
CA THR A 217 -30.40 -16.24 11.44
C THR A 217 -29.76 -15.49 12.62
N ARG A 218 -30.58 -15.19 13.65
CA ARG A 218 -30.30 -14.32 14.81
C ARG A 218 -29.41 -14.97 15.88
N TYR A 219 -28.79 -14.11 16.71
CA TYR A 219 -28.22 -14.31 18.08
C TYR A 219 -26.65 -14.38 18.22
N PRO A 220 -26.07 -13.99 19.38
CA PRO A 220 -24.85 -13.17 19.53
C PRO A 220 -23.54 -13.97 19.66
N ARG A 221 -22.44 -13.48 19.05
CA ARG A 221 -21.24 -12.78 19.61
C ARG A 221 -20.38 -13.58 20.61
N GLU A 222 -19.46 -14.38 20.06
CA GLU A 222 -18.09 -14.67 20.55
C GLU A 222 -17.50 -15.75 19.64
N ILE A 223 -16.27 -15.58 19.14
CA ILE A 223 -15.62 -16.59 18.30
C ILE A 223 -14.51 -17.22 19.14
N GLU A 224 -14.77 -18.42 19.68
CA GLU A 224 -13.78 -19.21 20.41
C GLU A 224 -12.96 -20.03 19.40
N PHE A 225 -11.66 -19.74 19.28
CA PHE A 225 -10.73 -20.64 18.60
C PHE A 225 -10.13 -21.59 19.64
N LYS A 226 -9.93 -22.87 19.25
CA LYS A 226 -9.11 -23.84 19.99
C LYS A 226 -8.19 -24.51 19.01
N VAL A 227 -6.94 -24.07 19.00
CA VAL A 227 -5.88 -24.69 18.20
C VAL A 227 -5.04 -25.53 19.15
N ALA A 228 -5.01 -26.84 18.95
CA ALA A 228 -4.08 -27.75 19.62
C ALA A 228 -3.01 -28.16 18.61
N THR A 229 -1.75 -27.82 18.87
CA THR A 229 -0.61 -28.17 18.00
C THR A 229 0.50 -28.82 18.82
N SER A 230 1.20 -29.80 18.24
CA SER A 230 2.46 -30.32 18.75
C SER A 230 3.59 -29.45 18.22
N LEU A 231 4.35 -28.82 19.11
CA LEU A 231 5.50 -28.00 18.74
C LEU A 231 6.70 -28.92 18.48
N ASP A 232 6.90 -29.32 17.21
CA ASP A 232 8.12 -30.05 16.83
C ASP A 232 9.36 -29.17 17.02
N SER A 233 10.46 -29.82 17.42
CA SER A 233 11.64 -29.33 18.15
C SER A 233 12.40 -28.12 17.60
N ASP A 234 11.99 -27.51 16.48
CA ASP A 234 12.76 -26.48 15.77
C ASP A 234 11.91 -25.32 15.19
N THR A 235 10.60 -25.23 15.48
CA THR A 235 9.72 -24.30 14.74
C THR A 235 8.90 -23.37 15.64
N SER A 236 8.99 -22.06 15.37
CA SER A 236 8.03 -21.06 15.85
C SER A 236 6.67 -21.34 15.20
N ALA A 237 5.60 -21.47 15.98
CA ALA A 237 4.26 -21.58 15.44
C ALA A 237 3.71 -20.19 15.11
N ARG A 238 3.35 -19.95 13.84
CA ARG A 238 2.76 -18.69 13.36
C ARG A 238 1.29 -18.92 13.04
N TRP A 239 0.41 -18.19 13.70
CA TRP A 239 -1.04 -18.26 13.46
C TRP A 239 -1.54 -16.94 12.87
N ILE A 240 -2.32 -17.06 11.80
CA ILE A 240 -3.12 -15.98 11.24
C ILE A 240 -4.56 -16.29 11.64
N VAL A 241 -5.20 -15.44 12.44
CA VAL A 241 -6.62 -15.62 12.78
C VAL A 241 -7.44 -15.54 11.48
N PRO A 242 -8.08 -16.63 11.00
CA PRO A 242 -8.68 -16.61 9.66
C PRO A 242 -9.91 -15.69 9.61
N SER A 243 -9.94 -14.74 8.66
CA SER A 243 -11.11 -13.89 8.39
C SER A 243 -12.34 -14.69 7.94
N SER A 244 -12.16 -15.93 7.46
CA SER A 244 -13.24 -16.84 7.07
C SER A 244 -14.00 -17.42 8.28
N ALA A 245 -13.37 -17.56 9.45
CA ALA A 245 -14.03 -18.06 10.66
C ALA A 245 -14.90 -16.98 11.34
N MET A 246 -14.64 -15.69 11.04
CA MET A 246 -15.52 -14.58 11.40
C MET A 246 -16.87 -14.61 10.67
N ARG A 247 -16.99 -15.37 9.58
CA ARG A 247 -18.04 -15.21 8.57
C ARG A 247 -19.39 -15.83 8.96
N SER A 248 -19.49 -16.61 10.05
CA SER A 248 -20.69 -17.41 10.37
C SER A 248 -21.70 -16.76 11.33
N GLN A 249 -21.43 -15.59 11.93
CA GLN A 249 -22.29 -15.04 13.00
C GLN A 249 -22.34 -13.49 13.08
N TRP A 250 -22.57 -12.79 11.98
CA TRP A 250 -22.62 -11.31 11.99
C TRP A 250 -24.05 -10.75 11.98
N SER A 251 -24.28 -9.74 12.82
CA SER A 251 -25.49 -8.91 12.84
C SER A 251 -25.25 -7.59 12.08
N HIS A 252 -26.19 -7.19 11.23
CA HIS A 252 -26.15 -5.98 10.39
C HIS A 252 -26.30 -4.63 11.14
N GLU A 253 -26.21 -4.59 12.46
CA GLU A 253 -26.29 -3.31 13.19
C GLU A 253 -24.91 -2.72 13.43
N CYS A 254 -24.58 -1.69 12.65
CA CYS A 254 -23.47 -0.78 12.89
C CYS A 254 -23.83 0.10 14.11
N PRO A 255 -23.04 0.11 15.21
CA PRO A 255 -23.29 0.99 16.34
C PRO A 255 -23.25 2.46 15.90
N LYS A 256 -24.25 3.25 16.32
CA LYS A 256 -24.40 4.67 15.97
C LYS A 256 -23.29 5.60 16.50
N ALA A 257 -22.32 5.07 17.24
CA ALA A 257 -21.14 5.80 17.70
C ALA A 257 -19.91 4.89 17.56
N LEU A 258 -18.89 5.39 16.84
CA LEU A 258 -17.58 4.75 16.78
C LEU A 258 -16.95 4.82 18.18
N PRO A 259 -16.47 3.70 18.75
CA PRO A 259 -15.82 3.74 20.05
C PRO A 259 -14.50 4.55 19.96
N ALA A 260 -14.14 5.23 21.05
CA ALA A 260 -13.03 6.19 21.10
C ALA A 260 -11.67 5.65 20.63
N PHE A 261 -11.44 4.33 20.74
CA PHE A 261 -10.18 3.68 20.34
C PHE A 261 -9.86 3.81 18.83
N ARG A 262 -10.86 4.01 17.95
CA ARG A 262 -10.61 4.19 16.50
C ARG A 262 -10.22 5.62 16.10
N THR A 263 -10.20 6.54 17.04
CA THR A 263 -9.81 7.92 16.74
C THR A 263 -8.29 8.02 16.68
N LEU A 264 -7.77 8.52 15.56
CA LEU A 264 -6.38 8.87 15.38
C LEU A 264 -6.32 10.36 15.05
N ASN A 265 -5.88 11.15 16.03
CA ASN A 265 -5.79 12.60 15.97
C ASN A 265 -4.52 13.09 16.70
N SER A 266 -4.27 14.40 16.67
CA SER A 266 -3.07 15.02 17.24
C SER A 266 -2.96 14.88 18.77
N VAL A 267 -4.05 14.55 19.48
CA VAL A 267 -4.05 14.41 20.94
C VAL A 267 -3.58 13.02 21.38
N ASN A 268 -3.91 11.99 20.61
CA ASN A 268 -3.65 10.59 20.99
C ASN A 268 -2.70 9.83 20.07
N GLY A 269 -2.26 10.46 18.99
CA GLY A 269 -1.33 9.89 18.03
C GLY A 269 -0.06 10.71 17.90
N CYS A 270 0.87 10.15 17.15
CA CYS A 270 2.13 10.75 16.78
C CYS A 270 2.34 10.69 15.27
N PHE A 271 3.43 11.28 14.80
CA PHE A 271 3.79 11.20 13.39
C PHE A 271 5.26 10.86 13.17
N LEU A 272 5.54 10.32 11.98
CA LEU A 272 6.87 10.17 11.40
C LEU A 272 6.86 10.70 9.94
N PRO A 273 7.89 11.44 9.51
CA PRO A 273 7.99 11.91 8.13
C PRO A 273 8.25 10.75 7.15
N HIS A 274 8.00 10.98 5.86
CA HIS A 274 8.32 10.01 4.80
C HIS A 274 9.80 9.59 4.77
N GLU A 275 10.71 10.56 4.97
CA GLU A 275 12.15 10.33 4.95
C GLU A 275 12.56 9.49 6.16
N GLY A 276 13.22 8.35 5.92
CA GLY A 276 13.61 7.41 6.98
C GLY A 276 12.45 6.66 7.63
N LEU A 277 11.20 6.78 7.12
CA LEU A 277 10.01 6.20 7.77
C LEU A 277 10.13 4.71 8.06
N TYR A 278 10.66 3.95 7.10
CA TYR A 278 10.80 2.51 7.24
C TYR A 278 11.75 2.16 8.38
N ASP A 279 12.94 2.77 8.40
CA ASP A 279 13.97 2.49 9.39
C ASP A 279 13.51 2.92 10.79
N ALA A 280 12.90 4.11 10.91
CA ALA A 280 12.36 4.60 12.17
C ALA A 280 11.29 3.66 12.77
N LEU A 281 10.35 3.18 11.94
CA LEU A 281 9.35 2.20 12.38
C LEU A 281 9.97 0.84 12.71
N PHE A 282 10.92 0.38 11.90
CA PHE A 282 11.59 -0.89 12.12
C PHE A 282 12.36 -0.89 13.44
N ASP A 283 13.10 0.19 13.71
CA ASP A 283 13.86 0.39 14.94
C ASP A 283 12.92 0.50 16.15
N LEU A 284 11.82 1.24 16.01
CA LEU A 284 10.77 1.34 17.03
C LEU A 284 10.18 -0.04 17.39
N PHE A 285 9.74 -0.82 16.41
CA PHE A 285 9.20 -2.16 16.66
C PHE A 285 10.25 -3.12 17.23
N SER A 286 11.51 -2.99 16.80
CA SER A 286 12.63 -3.77 17.34
C SER A 286 12.98 -3.38 18.78
N ALA A 287 12.85 -2.11 19.13
CA ALA A 287 12.99 -1.61 20.50
C ALA A 287 11.88 -2.18 21.41
N LEU A 288 10.66 -2.34 20.89
CA LEU A 288 9.53 -3.02 21.54
C LEU A 288 9.64 -4.56 21.52
N ALA A 289 10.83 -5.10 21.21
CA ALA A 289 11.14 -6.52 21.17
C ALA A 289 10.27 -7.36 20.21
N LEU A 290 9.61 -6.75 19.23
CA LEU A 290 8.93 -7.53 18.19
C LEU A 290 9.95 -8.36 17.38
N PRO A 291 9.59 -9.59 16.98
CA PRO A 291 10.42 -10.40 16.10
C PRO A 291 10.74 -9.66 14.79
N HIS A 292 11.94 -9.86 14.24
CA HIS A 292 12.41 -9.18 13.01
C HIS A 292 11.38 -9.23 11.87
N GLU A 293 10.77 -10.39 11.63
CA GLU A 293 9.70 -10.58 10.64
C GLU A 293 8.47 -9.69 10.89
N ALA A 294 8.07 -9.52 12.15
CA ALA A 294 6.94 -8.68 12.54
C ALA A 294 7.27 -7.20 12.33
N SER A 295 8.43 -6.75 12.80
CA SER A 295 8.94 -5.38 12.61
C SER A 295 9.01 -5.03 11.12
N TRP A 296 9.62 -5.90 10.31
CA TRP A 296 9.69 -5.75 8.85
C TRP A 296 8.29 -5.63 8.24
N THR A 297 7.37 -6.56 8.58
CA THR A 297 6.02 -6.60 7.99
C THR A 297 5.24 -5.32 8.28
N LEU A 298 5.26 -4.85 9.54
CA LEU A 298 4.55 -3.65 9.95
C LEU A 298 5.15 -2.39 9.33
N ALA A 299 6.48 -2.25 9.35
CA ALA A 299 7.18 -1.11 8.76
C ALA A 299 6.95 -1.02 7.24
N SER A 300 7.10 -2.14 6.51
CA SER A 300 6.83 -2.19 5.06
C SER A 300 5.37 -1.89 4.72
N ARG A 301 4.42 -2.31 5.56
CA ARG A 301 3.00 -2.01 5.34
C ARG A 301 2.72 -0.52 5.47
N CYS A 302 3.28 0.14 6.48
CA CYS A 302 3.08 1.57 6.69
C CYS A 302 3.81 2.41 5.63
N LYS A 303 5.06 2.06 5.31
CA LYS A 303 5.86 2.79 4.31
C LYS A 303 5.20 2.82 2.93
N ARG A 304 4.51 1.74 2.53
CA ARG A 304 3.77 1.67 1.26
C ARG A 304 2.60 2.64 1.17
N ARG A 305 2.15 3.21 2.30
CA ARG A 305 1.02 4.15 2.34
C ARG A 305 1.40 5.60 2.38
N VAL A 306 2.68 5.89 2.53
CA VAL A 306 3.18 7.25 2.67
C VAL A 306 4.13 7.54 1.52
N ASP A 307 3.75 8.51 0.70
CA ASP A 307 4.58 9.07 -0.37
C ASP A 307 5.38 10.29 0.13
N GLU A 308 6.08 10.95 -0.79
CA GLU A 308 6.96 12.08 -0.50
C GLU A 308 6.23 13.34 -0.02
N ASP A 309 4.94 13.52 -0.26
CA ASP A 309 4.17 14.69 0.19
C ASP A 309 3.42 14.43 1.50
N HIS A 310 3.48 13.19 2.00
CA HIS A 310 2.78 12.75 3.19
C HIS A 310 3.75 12.39 4.33
N ALA A 311 3.19 12.34 5.53
CA ALA A 311 3.77 11.78 6.73
C ALA A 311 2.85 10.64 7.23
N LEU A 312 3.41 9.72 8.01
CA LEU A 312 2.62 8.71 8.69
C LEU A 312 2.12 9.29 10.01
N ALA A 313 0.81 9.42 10.16
CA ALA A 313 0.18 9.58 11.46
C ALA A 313 -0.13 8.19 12.01
N PHE A 314 0.22 7.90 13.26
CA PHE A 314 -0.06 6.60 13.87
C PHE A 314 -0.22 6.66 15.39
N ARG A 315 -0.79 5.59 15.93
CA ARG A 315 -0.94 5.33 17.36
C ARG A 315 -0.77 3.83 17.59
N ILE A 316 0.01 3.44 18.58
CA ILE A 316 0.02 2.06 19.07
C ILE A 316 -0.97 1.99 20.22
N LEU A 317 -1.88 1.03 20.19
CA LEU A 317 -2.87 0.85 21.25
C LEU A 317 -2.17 0.36 22.53
N PRO A 318 -2.34 1.05 23.67
CA PRO A 318 -1.85 0.57 24.96
C PRO A 318 -2.43 -0.81 25.30
N HIS A 319 -1.71 -1.58 26.12
CA HIS A 319 -2.07 -2.96 26.43
C HIS A 319 -3.49 -3.07 27.01
N GLU A 320 -3.85 -2.20 27.97
CA GLU A 320 -5.17 -2.20 28.61
C GLU A 320 -6.30 -1.95 27.59
N GLU A 321 -6.14 -0.93 26.73
CA GLU A 321 -7.12 -0.61 25.68
C GLU A 321 -7.25 -1.75 24.66
N TYR A 322 -6.15 -2.43 24.31
CA TYR A 322 -6.19 -3.53 23.37
C TYR A 322 -6.77 -4.82 23.99
N ALA A 323 -6.57 -5.04 25.29
CA ALA A 323 -7.12 -6.17 26.02
C ALA A 323 -8.67 -6.12 26.10
N ASP A 324 -9.25 -4.94 26.26
CA ASP A 324 -10.71 -4.73 26.19
C ASP A 324 -11.28 -5.07 24.80
N LEU A 325 -10.44 -4.98 23.77
CA LEU A 325 -10.82 -5.13 22.37
C LEU A 325 -10.63 -6.55 21.83
N SER A 326 -9.62 -7.25 22.35
CA SER A 326 -9.23 -8.60 21.94
C SER A 326 -8.76 -9.37 23.17
N SER A 327 -9.44 -10.45 23.53
CA SER A 327 -8.93 -11.39 24.53
C SER A 327 -7.95 -12.37 23.87
N LEU A 328 -6.89 -12.71 24.60
CA LEU A 328 -5.93 -13.73 24.24
C LEU A 328 -5.64 -14.56 25.49
N ASP A 329 -6.11 -15.80 25.49
CA ASP A 329 -5.79 -16.82 26.47
C ASP A 329 -4.92 -17.90 25.83
N VAL A 330 -3.81 -18.21 26.49
CA VAL A 330 -2.81 -19.16 26.03
C VAL A 330 -2.55 -20.13 27.18
N GLN A 331 -2.70 -21.42 26.91
CA GLN A 331 -2.50 -22.48 27.90
C GLN A 331 -1.44 -23.48 27.40
N PRO A 332 -0.37 -23.77 28.17
CA PRO A 332 -0.05 -23.18 29.47
C PRO A 332 0.23 -21.66 29.38
N PRO A 333 0.11 -20.90 30.48
CA PRO A 333 0.33 -19.46 30.44
C PRO A 333 1.78 -19.15 29.99
N PRO A 334 1.96 -18.18 29.09
CA PRO A 334 3.28 -17.74 28.68
C PRO A 334 3.96 -16.96 29.79
N ASP A 335 5.29 -17.05 29.82
CA ASP A 335 6.12 -16.29 30.74
C ASP A 335 6.07 -14.78 30.41
N VAL A 336 5.88 -14.44 29.13
CA VAL A 336 5.69 -13.06 28.66
C VAL A 336 4.79 -13.00 27.43
N THR A 337 3.92 -12.00 27.39
CA THR A 337 3.08 -11.68 26.22
C THR A 337 3.30 -10.23 25.81
N THR A 338 3.70 -10.01 24.55
CA THR A 338 3.86 -8.67 23.97
C THR A 338 2.79 -8.46 22.90
N ARG A 339 1.96 -7.42 23.07
CA ARG A 339 0.84 -7.12 22.16
C ARG A 339 1.02 -5.75 21.53
N ILE A 340 1.22 -5.68 20.22
CA ILE A 340 1.42 -4.43 19.48
C ILE A 340 0.36 -4.28 18.40
N PHE A 341 -0.57 -3.36 18.57
CA PHE A 341 -1.57 -3.07 17.54
C PHE A 341 -1.48 -1.61 17.09
N LEU A 342 -1.16 -1.41 15.82
CA LEU A 342 -0.93 -0.09 15.24
C LEU A 342 -2.17 0.42 14.49
N LEU A 343 -2.67 1.60 14.86
CA LEU A 343 -3.57 2.39 14.04
C LEU A 343 -2.76 3.41 13.24
N TYR A 344 -3.01 3.55 11.94
CA TYR A 344 -2.23 4.49 11.13
C TYR A 344 -3.02 5.08 9.96
N LYS A 345 -2.59 6.24 9.47
CA LYS A 345 -3.08 6.87 8.24
C LYS A 345 -2.02 7.77 7.61
N ALA A 346 -2.10 7.97 6.31
CA ALA A 346 -1.29 8.98 5.63
C ALA A 346 -1.91 10.37 5.86
N MET A 347 -1.05 11.37 6.07
CA MET A 347 -1.45 12.75 6.34
C MET A 347 -0.55 13.70 5.57
N GLY A 348 -1.08 14.80 5.03
CA GLY A 348 -0.25 15.79 4.34
C GLY A 348 0.82 16.37 5.26
N LYS A 349 2.03 16.62 4.75
CA LYS A 349 3.15 17.18 5.54
C LYS A 349 2.84 18.51 6.26
N ASP A 350 1.86 19.28 5.78
CA ASP A 350 1.45 20.54 6.41
C ASP A 350 0.48 20.35 7.59
N GLU A 351 -0.16 19.18 7.70
CA GLU A 351 -1.18 18.88 8.71
C GLU A 351 -0.58 18.33 10.02
N VAL A 352 0.70 17.92 10.02
CA VAL A 352 1.37 17.35 11.20
C VAL A 352 1.85 18.39 12.22
N LYS A 353 1.58 19.68 12.02
CA LYS A 353 2.10 20.78 12.88
C LYS A 353 1.74 20.61 14.36
N ASP A 354 0.54 20.11 14.63
CA ASP A 354 0.02 19.92 15.98
C ASP A 354 0.28 18.51 16.53
N TRP A 355 0.99 17.66 15.78
CA TRP A 355 1.25 16.27 16.16
C TRP A 355 2.58 16.11 16.88
N THR A 356 2.63 15.17 17.83
CA THR A 356 3.87 14.80 18.51
C THR A 356 4.74 13.94 17.59
N HIS A 357 6.02 14.26 17.46
CA HIS A 357 6.97 13.42 16.74
C HIS A 357 7.24 12.13 17.54
N ALA A 358 7.29 10.98 16.87
CA ALA A 358 7.42 9.67 17.54
C ALA A 358 8.66 9.53 18.45
N ASP A 359 9.78 10.16 18.09
CA ASP A 359 11.02 10.15 18.89
C ASP A 359 10.91 10.82 20.27
N LYS A 360 9.83 11.58 20.52
CA LYS A 360 9.58 12.23 21.82
C LYS A 360 8.86 11.33 22.80
N ILE A 361 8.52 10.10 22.41
CA ILE A 361 7.72 9.16 23.19
C ILE A 361 8.63 8.03 23.65
N GLU A 362 8.63 7.78 24.96
CA GLU A 362 9.30 6.62 25.56
C GLU A 362 8.42 5.38 25.41
N TRP A 363 8.45 4.78 24.22
CA TRP A 363 7.50 3.74 23.80
C TRP A 363 7.46 2.50 24.71
N VAL A 364 8.60 2.13 25.31
CA VAL A 364 8.67 0.98 26.22
C VAL A 364 7.87 1.25 27.50
N GLU A 365 7.97 2.47 28.03
CA GLU A 365 7.22 2.89 29.22
C GLU A 365 5.75 3.12 28.89
N GLU A 366 5.45 3.78 27.77
CA GLU A 366 4.09 4.09 27.32
C GLU A 366 3.24 2.83 27.09
N LEU A 367 3.88 1.75 26.59
CA LEU A 367 3.20 0.50 26.26
C LEU A 367 3.36 -0.60 27.32
N ASP A 368 4.09 -0.33 28.40
CA ASP A 368 4.40 -1.27 29.49
C ASP A 368 4.95 -2.62 28.98
N VAL A 369 5.95 -2.56 28.09
CA VAL A 369 6.53 -3.76 27.47
C VAL A 369 7.74 -4.26 28.27
N ASP A 370 7.67 -5.51 28.76
CA ASP A 370 8.84 -6.20 29.33
C ASP A 370 9.80 -6.67 28.23
N VAL A 371 10.65 -5.75 27.77
CA VAL A 371 11.64 -5.99 26.71
C VAL A 371 12.65 -7.08 27.10
N ALA A 372 13.00 -7.19 28.38
CA ALA A 372 13.98 -8.17 28.85
C ALA A 372 13.42 -9.59 28.74
N ALA A 373 12.22 -9.83 29.27
CA ALA A 373 11.55 -11.12 29.16
C ALA A 373 11.19 -11.45 27.70
N ALA A 374 10.74 -10.46 26.91
CA ALA A 374 10.42 -10.65 25.50
C ALA A 374 11.65 -11.07 24.66
N ARG A 375 12.87 -10.72 25.06
CA ARG A 375 14.10 -11.13 24.38
C ARG A 375 14.71 -12.43 24.92
N ASP A 376 14.26 -12.91 26.08
CA ASP A 376 14.80 -14.13 26.70
C ASP A 376 14.29 -15.40 26.00
N GLU A 377 15.16 -16.05 25.22
CA GLU A 377 14.83 -17.27 24.48
C GLU A 377 14.60 -18.50 25.37
N SER A 378 14.93 -18.42 26.66
CA SER A 378 14.64 -19.48 27.62
C SER A 378 13.17 -19.51 28.05
N LEU A 379 12.46 -18.39 27.89
CA LEU A 379 11.06 -18.21 28.28
C LEU A 379 10.08 -18.66 27.18
N PHE A 380 8.86 -19.01 27.59
CA PHE A 380 7.73 -19.16 26.69
C PHE A 380 7.16 -17.78 26.37
N ARG A 381 7.41 -17.33 25.13
CA ARG A 381 7.08 -15.97 24.69
C ARG A 381 5.97 -15.99 23.64
N VAL A 382 5.02 -15.08 23.79
CA VAL A 382 3.91 -14.89 22.86
C VAL A 382 3.92 -13.44 22.35
N PHE A 383 3.87 -13.28 21.03
CA PHE A 383 3.78 -11.99 20.37
C PHE A 383 2.48 -11.92 19.59
N GLU A 384 1.62 -10.97 19.93
CA GLU A 384 0.46 -10.62 19.12
C GLU A 384 0.73 -9.28 18.46
N TRP A 385 0.64 -9.20 17.14
CA TRP A 385 0.87 -7.94 16.45
C TRP A 385 -0.05 -7.74 15.26
N GLY A 386 -0.47 -6.51 15.04
CA GLY A 386 -1.40 -6.16 13.99
C GLY A 386 -1.32 -4.69 13.62
N SER A 387 -1.95 -4.35 12.51
CA SER A 387 -2.13 -2.95 12.15
C SER A 387 -3.41 -2.73 11.37
N LEU A 388 -4.06 -1.60 11.61
CA LEU A 388 -5.27 -1.17 10.95
C LEU A 388 -5.07 0.25 10.40
N GLU A 389 -5.31 0.41 9.11
CA GLU A 389 -5.42 1.73 8.50
C GLU A 389 -6.77 2.36 8.87
N VAL A 390 -6.75 3.61 9.35
CA VAL A 390 -7.95 4.35 9.74
C VAL A 390 -8.20 5.52 8.77
N SER A 391 -9.47 5.79 8.45
CA SER A 391 -9.91 6.88 7.56
C SER A 391 -9.97 8.21 8.29
#